data_AF-A0A518IHB7-F1
#
_entry.id   AF-A0A518IHB7-F1
#
_cell.length_a   1.000
_cell.length_b   1.000
_cell.length_c   1.000
_cell.angle_alpha   90.00
_cell.angle_beta   90.00
_cell.angle_gamma   90.00
#
_symmetry.space_group_name_H-M   'P 1'
#
loop_
_entity.id
_entity.type
_entity.pdbx_description
1 polymer ?
#
loop_
_entity_poly.entity_id
_entity_poly.type
_entity_poly.pdbx_seq_one_letter_code
_entity_poly.pdbx_strand_id
1 'polypeptide(L)'
;MAWPEISIDDFPPERDDEPSSLRQDIIDELTDHFACALNRELLKNPDEQTAKQRVINQFGNPVKIARQLWLDAMQEKIMSQRILVGISAVMAVCCLAVVGIAWSMMKKSEQVNLKMLERLSALEEQPRDAGAMQMNQQILKQLEQLKAEQAAESSAQEMNPIVFQLVQEREGGKPAAGFKGNLMKYEGQKIEFSVEAMSDETGKLDFGKLPWGKYYVSFKAPWGEFVANVIQITTIPGRKFEKTITCPAKAPEDVAVQFEVNWQNKPTGEDYYLLCDFRFQQYDQSKKLKEYSLNSTQEIGDRAWIYSHDLSLESRQNVYLIDVKKNQATPCTLAADGSIEQMDLESIIWSPTVEILQGQYRAPTIYLLQKNELSKLADINSIESIKAIRFYQNSIEIPEANYGLPFAGLIVSPFKKLEIDPSMVVDKTPSELKEIHGFLIYPVTKTYSTSKIDKPNVWEISIPDLYPITRESGSVKNVSL
;
A
#
# COMPACT_ATOMS: atom_id res chain seq x y z
N MET A 1 -8.11 -9.13 54.44
CA MET A 1 -9.13 -8.07 54.66
C MET A 1 -10.14 -8.20 53.53
N ALA A 2 -11.43 -8.32 53.84
CA ALA A 2 -12.45 -8.64 52.83
C ALA A 2 -12.99 -7.33 52.19
N TRP A 3 -12.65 -7.11 50.93
CA TRP A 3 -13.37 -6.22 50.03
C TRP A 3 -14.69 -6.91 49.63
N PRO A 4 -15.81 -6.20 49.41
CA PRO A 4 -17.04 -6.86 48.94
C PRO A 4 -16.77 -7.63 47.65
N GLU A 5 -17.07 -8.92 47.69
CA GLU A 5 -16.82 -9.88 46.62
C GLU A 5 -17.71 -9.56 45.41
N ILE A 6 -17.08 -9.39 44.25
CA ILE A 6 -17.77 -9.38 42.96
C ILE A 6 -18.07 -10.85 42.65
N SER A 7 -19.34 -11.18 42.40
CA SER A 7 -19.74 -12.54 42.02
C SER A 7 -19.84 -12.68 40.51
N ILE A 8 -19.75 -13.91 40.02
CA ILE A 8 -20.09 -14.28 38.64
C ILE A 8 -21.54 -13.86 38.31
N ASP A 9 -22.43 -13.85 39.31
CA ASP A 9 -23.83 -13.43 39.17
C ASP A 9 -24.00 -11.93 38.87
N ASP A 10 -22.95 -11.13 39.06
CA ASP A 10 -22.98 -9.69 38.78
C ASP A 10 -22.80 -9.37 37.29
N PHE A 11 -22.38 -10.34 36.48
CA PHE A 11 -22.17 -10.22 35.04
C PHE A 11 -23.46 -10.47 34.24
N PRO A 12 -23.53 -10.02 32.96
CA PRO A 12 -24.62 -10.39 32.06
C PRO A 12 -24.75 -11.91 31.85
N PRO A 13 -25.87 -12.41 31.30
CA PRO A 13 -26.06 -13.83 31.02
C PRO A 13 -24.93 -14.43 30.18
N GLU A 14 -24.57 -15.68 30.48
CA GLU A 14 -23.51 -16.42 29.78
C GLU A 14 -23.81 -16.58 28.30
N ARG A 15 -22.78 -16.44 27.48
CA ARG A 15 -22.86 -16.61 26.03
C ARG A 15 -21.98 -17.78 25.59
N ASP A 16 -22.43 -18.51 24.57
CA ASP A 16 -21.70 -19.65 24.01
C ASP A 16 -20.32 -19.26 23.42
N ASP A 17 -20.12 -18.00 23.07
CA ASP A 17 -18.87 -17.46 22.49
C ASP A 17 -17.98 -16.73 23.51
N GLU A 18 -18.35 -16.76 24.78
CA GLU A 18 -17.59 -16.15 25.86
C GLU A 18 -16.41 -17.04 26.28
N PRO A 19 -15.18 -16.50 26.42
CA PRO A 19 -14.07 -17.28 26.95
C PRO A 19 -14.36 -17.75 28.38
N SER A 20 -14.14 -19.04 28.64
CA SER A 20 -14.47 -19.66 29.92
C SER A 20 -13.74 -19.06 31.13
N SER A 21 -12.60 -18.39 30.93
CA SER A 21 -11.84 -17.73 32.00
C SER A 21 -12.20 -16.25 32.18
N LEU A 22 -12.86 -15.60 31.21
CA LEU A 22 -12.99 -14.14 31.14
C LEU A 22 -13.60 -13.52 32.41
N ARG A 23 -14.67 -14.14 32.92
CA ARG A 23 -15.35 -13.65 34.13
C ARG A 23 -14.45 -13.75 35.36
N GLN A 24 -13.75 -14.87 35.50
CA GLN A 24 -12.85 -15.11 36.62
C GLN A 24 -11.64 -14.18 36.55
N ASP A 25 -11.06 -13.99 35.35
CA ASP A 25 -9.94 -13.09 35.12
C ASP A 25 -10.30 -11.64 35.50
N ILE A 26 -11.51 -11.17 35.15
CA ILE A 26 -11.99 -9.83 35.55
C ILE A 26 -12.20 -9.73 37.06
N ILE A 27 -12.77 -10.76 37.69
CA ILE A 27 -13.00 -10.78 39.15
C ILE A 27 -11.66 -10.75 39.90
N ASP A 28 -10.70 -11.58 39.50
CA ASP A 28 -9.41 -11.71 40.16
C ASP A 28 -8.61 -10.41 40.06
N GLU A 29 -8.53 -9.83 38.86
CA GLU A 29 -7.78 -8.58 38.62
C GLU A 29 -8.41 -7.39 39.36
N LEU A 30 -9.74 -7.26 39.33
CA LEU A 30 -10.42 -6.21 40.09
C LEU A 30 -10.24 -6.40 41.59
N THR A 31 -10.34 -7.64 42.08
CA THR A 31 -10.16 -7.94 43.50
C THR A 31 -8.76 -7.57 43.97
N ASP A 32 -7.72 -7.90 43.20
CA ASP A 32 -6.35 -7.52 43.54
C ASP A 32 -6.15 -5.99 43.53
N HIS A 33 -6.65 -5.31 42.50
CA HIS A 33 -6.55 -3.85 42.41
C HIS A 33 -7.29 -3.13 43.56
N PHE A 34 -8.51 -3.55 43.88
CA PHE A 34 -9.28 -2.96 44.98
C PHE A 34 -8.67 -3.29 46.35
N ALA A 35 -8.12 -4.50 46.54
CA ALA A 35 -7.40 -4.86 47.76
C ALA A 35 -6.12 -4.01 47.93
N CYS A 36 -5.35 -3.84 46.85
CA CYS A 36 -4.17 -2.99 46.82
C CYS A 36 -4.52 -1.51 47.13
N ALA A 37 -5.60 -1.00 46.53
CA ALA A 37 -6.07 0.36 46.80
C ALA A 37 -6.53 0.55 48.24
N LEU A 38 -7.27 -0.43 48.80
CA LEU A 38 -7.70 -0.40 50.20
C LEU A 38 -6.50 -0.40 51.16
N ASN A 39 -5.51 -1.28 50.93
CA ASN A 39 -4.31 -1.33 51.75
C ASN A 39 -3.56 0.00 51.74
N ARG A 40 -3.48 0.68 50.59
CA ARG A 40 -2.85 2.01 50.48
C ARG A 40 -3.61 3.08 51.25
N GLU A 41 -4.94 3.04 51.27
CA GLU A 41 -5.74 4.01 52.04
C GLU A 41 -5.73 3.71 53.54
N LEU A 42 -5.68 2.44 53.94
CA LEU A 42 -5.55 2.03 55.35
C LEU A 42 -4.23 2.49 55.99
N LEU A 43 -3.15 2.57 55.20
CA LEU A 43 -1.88 3.15 55.66
C LEU A 43 -2.00 4.65 55.97
N LYS A 44 -2.95 5.37 55.36
CA LYS A 44 -3.18 6.81 55.57
C LYS A 44 -4.26 7.07 56.62
N ASN A 45 -5.26 6.20 56.71
CA ASN A 45 -6.36 6.32 57.65
C ASN A 45 -6.70 4.92 58.23
N PRO A 46 -6.50 4.70 59.54
CA PRO A 46 -6.77 3.40 60.16
C PRO A 46 -8.25 2.98 60.16
N ASP A 47 -9.17 3.91 59.88
CA ASP A 47 -10.61 3.58 59.79
C ASP A 47 -10.96 2.90 58.46
N GLU A 48 -11.27 1.61 58.53
CA GLU A 48 -11.57 0.76 57.38
C GLU A 48 -12.81 1.22 56.60
N GLN A 49 -13.84 1.74 57.28
CA GLN A 49 -15.06 2.19 56.62
C GLN A 49 -14.81 3.44 55.77
N THR A 50 -14.08 4.42 56.33
CA THR A 50 -13.67 5.61 55.58
C THR A 50 -12.71 5.27 54.43
N ALA A 51 -11.77 4.34 54.64
CA ALA A 51 -10.84 3.90 53.59
C ALA A 51 -11.58 3.22 52.42
N LYS A 52 -12.52 2.31 52.71
CA LYS A 52 -13.37 1.68 51.69
C LYS A 52 -14.18 2.71 50.90
N GLN A 53 -14.81 3.67 51.59
CA GLN A 53 -15.59 4.70 50.92
C GLN A 53 -14.75 5.57 50.00
N ARG A 54 -13.51 5.91 50.39
CA ARG A 54 -12.59 6.69 49.54
C ARG A 54 -12.15 5.93 48.30
N VAL A 55 -11.85 4.64 48.43
CA VAL A 55 -11.50 3.79 47.29
C VAL A 55 -12.68 3.68 46.31
N ILE A 56 -13.90 3.46 46.81
CA ILE A 56 -15.12 3.44 45.96
C ILE A 56 -15.35 4.79 45.28
N ASN A 57 -15.14 5.91 45.99
CA ASN A 57 -15.29 7.25 45.40
C ASN A 57 -14.25 7.54 44.32
N GLN A 58 -13.05 6.98 44.44
CA GLN A 58 -11.95 7.20 43.51
C GLN A 58 -12.03 6.28 42.27
N PHE A 59 -12.31 5.00 42.47
CA PHE A 59 -12.31 4.00 41.41
C PHE A 59 -13.71 3.77 40.81
N GLY A 60 -14.77 4.04 41.57
CA GLY A 60 -16.16 3.77 41.19
C GLY A 60 -16.71 2.47 41.78
N ASN A 61 -17.95 2.14 41.39
CA ASN A 61 -18.59 0.91 41.85
C ASN A 61 -17.96 -0.32 41.14
N PRO A 62 -17.39 -1.29 41.88
CA PRO A 62 -16.70 -2.45 41.31
C PRO A 62 -17.57 -3.27 40.35
N VAL A 63 -18.86 -3.44 40.66
CA VAL A 63 -19.80 -4.18 39.80
C VAL A 63 -20.01 -3.47 38.47
N LYS A 64 -20.05 -2.13 38.47
CA LYS A 64 -20.21 -1.35 37.24
C LYS A 64 -18.97 -1.45 36.35
N ILE A 65 -17.79 -1.47 36.95
CA ILE A 65 -16.51 -1.59 36.24
C ILE A 65 -16.37 -3.00 35.66
N ALA A 66 -16.70 -4.04 36.43
CA ALA A 66 -16.69 -5.43 35.96
C ALA A 66 -17.58 -5.62 34.71
N ARG A 67 -18.78 -5.04 34.71
CA ARG A 67 -19.69 -5.06 33.54
C ARG A 67 -19.13 -4.31 32.34
N GLN A 68 -18.44 -3.19 32.56
CA GLN A 68 -17.84 -2.42 31.48
C GLN A 68 -16.69 -3.19 30.83
N LEU A 69 -15.79 -3.76 31.64
CA LEU A 69 -14.68 -4.58 31.16
C LEU A 69 -15.17 -5.80 30.38
N TRP A 70 -16.24 -6.45 30.85
CA TRP A 70 -16.87 -7.54 30.13
C TRP A 70 -17.43 -7.10 28.78
N LEU A 71 -18.12 -5.96 28.72
CA LEU A 71 -18.66 -5.41 27.47
C LEU A 71 -17.54 -5.06 26.48
N ASP A 72 -16.47 -4.42 26.95
CA ASP A 72 -15.34 -4.03 26.11
C ASP A 72 -14.62 -5.26 25.53
N ALA A 73 -14.43 -6.32 26.34
CA ALA A 73 -13.84 -7.58 25.88
C ALA A 73 -14.74 -8.32 24.86
N MET A 74 -16.06 -8.28 25.05
CA MET A 74 -17.02 -8.96 24.16
C MET A 74 -17.43 -8.13 22.95
N GLN A 75 -17.13 -6.83 22.91
CA GLN A 75 -17.59 -5.91 21.87
C GLN A 75 -17.14 -6.35 20.47
N GLU A 76 -15.90 -6.79 20.32
CA GLU A 76 -15.34 -7.23 19.03
C GLU A 76 -16.06 -8.48 18.51
N LYS A 77 -16.35 -9.44 19.40
CA LYS A 77 -17.08 -10.68 19.07
C LYS A 77 -18.53 -10.37 18.67
N ILE A 78 -19.20 -9.52 19.43
CA ILE A 78 -20.58 -9.09 19.16
C ILE A 78 -20.68 -8.33 17.83
N MET A 79 -19.73 -7.45 17.53
CA MET A 79 -19.69 -6.71 16.26
C MET A 79 -19.41 -7.64 15.07
N SER A 80 -18.45 -8.56 15.20
CA SER A 80 -18.10 -9.52 14.16
C SER A 80 -19.28 -10.42 13.78
N GLN A 81 -20.01 -10.93 14.78
CA GLN A 81 -21.17 -11.78 14.57
C GLN A 81 -22.32 -11.04 13.84
N ARG A 82 -22.56 -9.77 14.20
CA ARG A 82 -23.58 -8.94 13.53
C ARG A 82 -23.23 -8.63 12.08
N ILE A 83 -21.96 -8.36 11.79
CA ILE A 83 -21.48 -8.13 10.42
C ILE A 83 -21.61 -9.41 9.59
N LEU A 84 -21.22 -10.56 10.14
CA LEU A 84 -21.29 -11.86 9.46
C LEU A 84 -22.74 -12.24 9.11
N VAL A 85 -23.68 -12.03 10.03
CA VAL A 85 -25.12 -12.25 9.76
C VAL A 85 -25.61 -11.30 8.65
N GLY A 86 -25.21 -10.03 8.68
CA GLY A 86 -25.54 -9.06 7.63
C GLY A 86 -25.03 -9.48 6.24
N ILE A 87 -23.77 -9.90 6.14
CA ILE A 87 -23.16 -10.36 4.88
C ILE A 87 -23.83 -11.65 4.38
N SER A 88 -24.11 -12.59 5.28
CA SER A 88 -24.77 -13.86 4.93
C SER A 88 -26.17 -13.63 4.37
N ALA A 89 -26.92 -12.69 4.93
CA ALA A 89 -28.26 -12.32 4.43
C ALA A 89 -28.19 -11.72 3.03
N VAL A 90 -27.23 -10.82 2.77
CA VAL A 90 -27.01 -10.23 1.44
C VAL A 90 -26.64 -11.30 0.42
N MET A 91 -25.73 -12.21 0.78
CA MET A 91 -25.32 -13.33 -0.09
C MET A 91 -26.51 -14.23 -0.44
N ALA A 92 -27.38 -14.54 0.52
CA ALA A 92 -28.59 -15.34 0.26
C ALA A 92 -29.53 -14.64 -0.73
N VAL A 93 -29.73 -13.33 -0.61
CA VAL A 93 -30.54 -12.54 -1.56
C VAL A 93 -29.92 -12.53 -2.95
N CYS A 94 -28.60 -12.37 -3.07
CA CYS A 94 -27.90 -12.45 -4.35
C CYS A 94 -28.04 -13.83 -5.00
N CYS A 95 -27.93 -14.91 -4.23
CA CYS A 95 -28.12 -16.27 -4.73
C CYS A 95 -29.54 -16.49 -5.27
N LEU A 96 -30.56 -16.03 -4.54
CA LEU A 96 -31.96 -16.10 -5.00
C LEU A 96 -32.19 -15.29 -6.28
N ALA A 97 -31.54 -14.13 -6.42
CA ALA A 97 -31.61 -13.32 -7.63
C ALA A 97 -30.99 -14.05 -8.84
N VAL A 98 -29.82 -14.69 -8.67
CA VAL A 98 -29.17 -15.47 -9.73
C VAL A 98 -30.04 -16.65 -10.16
N VAL A 99 -30.63 -17.39 -9.22
CA VAL A 99 -31.56 -18.48 -9.53
C VAL A 99 -32.80 -17.96 -10.27
N GLY A 100 -33.35 -16.81 -9.87
CA GLY A 100 -34.46 -16.17 -10.56
C GLY A 100 -34.13 -15.77 -12.01
N ILE A 101 -32.94 -15.21 -12.24
CA ILE A 101 -32.46 -14.85 -13.59
C ILE A 101 -32.26 -16.12 -14.43
N ALA A 102 -31.64 -17.16 -13.88
CA ALA A 102 -31.41 -18.43 -14.58
C ALA A 102 -32.74 -19.11 -14.95
N TRP A 103 -33.71 -19.14 -14.03
CA TRP A 103 -35.06 -19.66 -14.30
C TRP A 103 -35.78 -18.87 -15.40
N SER A 104 -35.66 -17.54 -15.38
CA SER A 104 -36.21 -16.67 -16.43
C SER A 104 -35.59 -16.95 -17.80
N MET A 105 -34.26 -17.15 -17.85
CA MET A 105 -33.56 -17.53 -19.08
C MET A 105 -33.99 -18.92 -19.58
N MET A 106 -34.15 -19.90 -18.69
CA MET A 106 -34.58 -21.25 -19.05
C MET A 106 -36.01 -21.25 -19.62
N LYS A 107 -36.93 -20.50 -18.99
CA LYS A 107 -38.32 -20.34 -19.50
C LYS A 107 -38.37 -19.64 -20.86
N LYS A 108 -37.49 -18.66 -21.10
CA LYS A 108 -37.33 -18.05 -22.44
C LYS A 108 -36.79 -19.05 -23.46
N SER A 109 -35.83 -19.89 -23.08
CA SER A 109 -35.28 -20.95 -23.93
C SER A 109 -36.34 -21.99 -24.32
N GLU A 110 -37.17 -22.45 -23.38
CA GLU A 110 -38.29 -23.35 -23.68
C GLU A 110 -39.27 -22.74 -24.68
N GLN A 111 -39.60 -21.45 -24.55
CA GLN A 111 -40.48 -20.77 -25.50
C GLN A 111 -39.86 -20.65 -26.89
N VAL A 112 -38.55 -20.49 -26.98
CA VAL A 112 -37.83 -20.47 -28.26
C VAL A 112 -37.79 -21.87 -28.87
N ASN A 113 -37.49 -22.90 -28.08
CA ASN A 113 -37.47 -24.30 -28.52
C ASN A 113 -38.87 -24.78 -28.96
N LEU A 114 -39.93 -24.39 -28.24
CA LEU A 114 -41.31 -24.72 -28.62
C LEU A 114 -41.71 -24.04 -29.92
N LYS A 115 -41.37 -22.76 -30.12
CA LYS A 115 -41.60 -22.07 -31.40
C LYS A 115 -40.79 -22.69 -32.54
N MET A 116 -39.60 -23.22 -32.25
CA MET A 116 -38.77 -23.91 -33.24
C MET A 116 -39.33 -25.31 -33.58
N LEU A 117 -39.83 -26.05 -32.59
CA LEU A 117 -40.53 -27.32 -32.79
C LEU A 117 -41.85 -27.14 -33.55
N GLU A 118 -42.61 -26.09 -33.25
CA GLU A 118 -43.86 -25.74 -33.96
C GLU A 118 -43.59 -25.41 -35.44
N ARG A 119 -42.45 -24.76 -35.74
CA ARG A 119 -41.98 -24.53 -37.11
C ARG A 119 -41.57 -25.81 -37.83
N LEU A 120 -41.01 -26.78 -37.10
CA LEU A 120 -40.61 -28.09 -37.64
C LEU A 120 -41.82 -29.02 -37.85
N SER A 121 -42.79 -29.04 -36.93
CA SER A 121 -44.02 -29.83 -37.08
C SER A 121 -44.92 -29.29 -38.19
N ALA A 122 -44.98 -27.96 -38.37
CA ALA A 122 -45.67 -27.34 -39.50
C ALA A 122 -45.05 -27.70 -40.87
N LEU A 123 -43.79 -28.15 -40.91
CA LEU A 123 -43.14 -28.68 -42.11
C LEU A 123 -43.42 -30.19 -42.31
N GLU A 124 -43.83 -30.91 -41.26
CA GLU A 124 -44.08 -32.35 -41.31
C GLU A 124 -45.53 -32.70 -41.71
N GLU A 125 -46.50 -31.81 -41.46
CA GLU A 125 -47.90 -31.98 -41.85
C GLU A 125 -48.21 -31.65 -43.33
N GLN A 126 -47.22 -31.23 -44.12
CA GLN A 126 -47.42 -30.94 -45.54
C GLN A 126 -47.37 -32.24 -46.37
N PRO A 127 -48.39 -32.55 -47.20
CA PRO A 127 -48.47 -33.84 -47.88
C PRO A 127 -47.29 -34.06 -48.83
N ARG A 128 -46.68 -35.24 -48.71
CA ARG A 128 -45.52 -35.69 -49.48
C ARG A 128 -45.91 -35.95 -50.95
N ASP A 129 -45.96 -34.89 -51.73
CA ASP A 129 -45.87 -34.99 -53.19
C ASP A 129 -44.41 -34.85 -53.65
N ALA A 130 -44.10 -35.43 -54.81
CA ALA A 130 -42.77 -35.71 -55.35
C ALA A 130 -41.81 -34.51 -55.57
N GLY A 131 -42.13 -33.32 -55.06
CA GLY A 131 -41.23 -32.16 -54.95
C GLY A 131 -40.29 -32.18 -53.72
N ALA A 132 -40.45 -33.16 -52.82
CA ALA A 132 -39.73 -33.23 -51.54
C ALA A 132 -38.19 -33.30 -51.68
N MET A 133 -37.66 -33.80 -52.80
CA MET A 133 -36.20 -33.91 -53.00
C MET A 133 -35.54 -32.56 -53.32
N GLN A 134 -36.24 -31.67 -54.02
CA GLN A 134 -35.76 -30.32 -54.32
C GLN A 134 -35.84 -29.41 -53.09
N MET A 135 -36.92 -29.54 -52.31
CA MET A 135 -37.10 -28.77 -51.08
C MET A 135 -36.14 -29.21 -49.97
N ASN A 136 -35.83 -30.52 -49.85
CA ASN A 136 -34.78 -30.98 -48.91
C ASN A 136 -33.39 -30.47 -49.30
N GLN A 137 -33.05 -30.37 -50.59
CA GLN A 137 -31.79 -29.73 -51.01
C GLN A 137 -31.76 -28.23 -50.72
N GLN A 138 -32.91 -27.56 -50.82
CA GLN A 138 -33.03 -26.13 -50.52
C GLN A 138 -32.98 -25.86 -49.01
N ILE A 139 -33.56 -26.74 -48.19
CA ILE A 139 -33.47 -26.71 -46.72
C ILE A 139 -32.06 -27.05 -46.26
N LEU A 140 -31.36 -28.01 -46.90
CA LEU A 140 -29.94 -28.29 -46.63
C LEU A 140 -29.04 -27.11 -47.00
N LYS A 141 -29.30 -26.44 -48.13
CA LYS A 141 -28.61 -25.19 -48.47
C LYS A 141 -28.90 -24.09 -47.47
N GLN A 142 -30.14 -23.96 -47.00
CA GLN A 142 -30.49 -22.98 -45.95
C GLN A 142 -29.88 -23.36 -44.59
N LEU A 143 -29.74 -24.64 -44.26
CA LEU A 143 -29.08 -25.09 -43.03
C LEU A 143 -27.56 -24.93 -43.12
N GLU A 144 -26.94 -25.17 -44.27
CA GLU A 144 -25.53 -24.84 -44.51
C GLU A 144 -25.30 -23.33 -44.50
N GLN A 145 -26.24 -22.55 -45.02
CA GLN A 145 -26.19 -21.10 -44.99
C GLN A 145 -26.44 -20.54 -43.57
N LEU A 146 -27.35 -21.13 -42.79
CA LEU A 146 -27.56 -20.82 -41.38
C LEU A 146 -26.40 -21.30 -40.50
N LYS A 147 -25.74 -22.40 -40.87
CA LYS A 147 -24.54 -22.89 -40.16
C LYS A 147 -23.31 -22.08 -40.56
N ALA A 148 -23.25 -21.56 -41.79
CA ALA A 148 -22.27 -20.57 -42.23
C ALA A 148 -22.56 -19.20 -41.61
N GLU A 149 -23.82 -18.83 -41.40
CA GLU A 149 -24.24 -17.63 -40.66
C GLU A 149 -24.02 -17.80 -39.16
N GLN A 150 -24.20 -18.98 -38.57
CA GLN A 150 -23.87 -19.28 -37.17
C GLN A 150 -22.35 -19.45 -36.95
N ALA A 151 -21.62 -19.98 -37.93
CA ALA A 151 -20.16 -19.93 -37.96
C ALA A 151 -19.65 -18.51 -38.21
N ALA A 152 -20.40 -17.69 -38.97
CA ALA A 152 -20.18 -16.26 -39.12
C ALA A 152 -20.67 -15.44 -37.91
N GLU A 153 -21.57 -15.93 -37.06
CA GLU A 153 -22.03 -15.30 -35.81
C GLU A 153 -21.15 -15.72 -34.62
N SER A 154 -20.54 -16.90 -34.68
CA SER A 154 -19.46 -17.30 -33.76
C SER A 154 -18.08 -16.78 -34.20
N SER A 155 -17.94 -16.29 -35.43
CA SER A 155 -16.76 -15.55 -35.91
C SER A 155 -16.99 -14.04 -36.14
N ALA A 156 -18.22 -13.54 -36.06
CA ALA A 156 -18.53 -12.13 -35.86
C ALA A 156 -18.41 -11.84 -34.38
N GLN A 157 -17.17 -11.82 -33.89
CA GLN A 157 -16.85 -11.13 -32.64
C GLN A 157 -17.50 -9.75 -32.74
N GLU A 158 -18.55 -9.47 -31.97
CA GLU A 158 -19.09 -8.11 -31.91
C GLU A 158 -17.97 -7.19 -31.39
N MET A 159 -17.33 -6.49 -32.33
CA MET A 159 -16.17 -5.67 -32.08
C MET A 159 -16.62 -4.36 -31.43
N ASN A 160 -16.16 -4.12 -30.21
CA ASN A 160 -16.50 -2.98 -29.39
C ASN A 160 -15.43 -1.90 -29.56
N PRO A 161 -15.81 -0.65 -29.92
CA PRO A 161 -14.85 0.44 -29.95
C PRO A 161 -14.41 0.76 -28.53
N ILE A 162 -13.09 0.78 -28.31
CA ILE A 162 -12.47 1.12 -27.02
C ILE A 162 -11.71 2.43 -27.19
N VAL A 163 -12.22 3.49 -26.57
CA VAL A 163 -11.67 4.84 -26.68
C VAL A 163 -11.41 5.41 -25.30
N PHE A 164 -10.28 6.09 -25.14
CA PHE A 164 -10.00 6.91 -23.97
C PHE A 164 -9.86 8.37 -24.37
N GLN A 165 -10.41 9.26 -23.55
CA GLN A 165 -10.20 10.69 -23.68
C GLN A 165 -9.15 11.11 -22.65
N LEU A 166 -7.99 11.54 -23.10
CA LEU A 166 -6.90 11.97 -22.24
C LEU A 166 -6.95 13.50 -22.08
N VAL A 167 -6.95 13.97 -20.84
CA VAL A 167 -7.01 15.40 -20.49
C VAL A 167 -5.92 15.75 -19.48
N GLN A 168 -5.40 16.97 -19.53
CA GLN A 168 -4.31 17.43 -18.68
C GLN A 168 -4.83 17.93 -17.32
N GLU A 169 -4.16 17.53 -16.23
CA GLU A 169 -4.27 17.98 -14.82
C GLU A 169 -5.61 17.77 -14.11
N ARG A 170 -6.73 17.96 -14.81
CA ARG A 170 -8.09 17.82 -14.27
C ARG A 170 -9.10 17.44 -15.34
N GLU A 171 -10.25 16.95 -14.91
CA GLU A 171 -11.39 16.71 -15.78
C GLU A 171 -11.82 18.00 -16.50
N GLY A 172 -12.08 17.92 -17.81
CA GLY A 172 -12.34 19.09 -18.66
C GLY A 172 -11.10 19.96 -18.93
N GLY A 173 -9.90 19.49 -18.56
CA GLY A 173 -8.63 20.12 -18.91
C GLY A 173 -8.34 20.09 -20.42
N LYS A 174 -7.19 20.67 -20.81
CA LYS A 174 -6.75 20.64 -22.21
C LYS A 174 -6.52 19.18 -22.66
N PRO A 175 -6.72 18.84 -23.94
CA PRO A 175 -6.34 17.56 -24.49
C PRO A 175 -4.88 17.15 -24.19
N ALA A 176 -4.68 15.90 -23.77
CA ALA A 176 -3.34 15.33 -23.55
C ALA A 176 -2.90 14.51 -24.78
N ALA A 177 -2.14 15.15 -25.67
CA ALA A 177 -1.66 14.55 -26.92
C ALA A 177 -0.33 13.80 -26.75
N GLY A 178 -0.07 12.79 -27.60
CA GLY A 178 1.19 12.05 -27.67
C GLY A 178 1.39 10.97 -26.59
N PHE A 179 0.41 10.75 -25.72
CA PHE A 179 0.46 9.69 -24.72
C PHE A 179 0.28 8.33 -25.39
N LYS A 180 1.12 7.37 -25.01
CA LYS A 180 1.01 5.98 -25.48
C LYS A 180 0.13 5.19 -24.54
N GLY A 181 -0.78 4.40 -25.09
CA GLY A 181 -1.52 3.39 -24.36
C GLY A 181 -1.23 2.00 -24.92
N ASN A 182 -1.06 1.02 -24.04
CA ASN A 182 -0.97 -0.39 -24.42
C ASN A 182 -2.11 -1.15 -23.73
N LEU A 183 -2.98 -1.74 -24.55
CA LEU A 183 -4.13 -2.53 -24.14
C LEU A 183 -3.84 -4.01 -24.38
N MET A 184 -3.96 -4.82 -23.33
CA MET A 184 -3.70 -6.26 -23.36
C MET A 184 -4.94 -7.05 -22.98
N LYS A 185 -5.19 -8.14 -23.72
CA LYS A 185 -6.17 -9.17 -23.37
C LYS A 185 -5.45 -10.44 -22.93
N TYR A 186 -5.95 -11.05 -21.86
CA TYR A 186 -5.40 -12.28 -21.32
C TYR A 186 -6.41 -13.42 -21.40
N GLU A 187 -5.91 -14.62 -21.68
CA GLU A 187 -6.61 -15.88 -21.52
C GLU A 187 -5.86 -16.72 -20.48
N GLY A 188 -6.39 -16.77 -19.25
CA GLY A 188 -5.66 -17.28 -18.10
C GLY A 188 -4.42 -16.44 -17.80
N GLN A 189 -3.23 -17.05 -17.85
CA GLN A 189 -1.95 -16.37 -17.65
C GLN A 189 -1.25 -15.94 -18.95
N LYS A 190 -1.81 -16.26 -20.12
CA LYS A 190 -1.21 -15.93 -21.41
C LYS A 190 -1.83 -14.67 -21.99
N ILE A 191 -0.99 -13.80 -22.58
CA ILE A 191 -1.47 -12.68 -23.38
C ILE A 191 -2.04 -13.24 -24.68
N GLU A 192 -3.34 -13.04 -24.89
CA GLU A 192 -4.03 -13.41 -26.13
C GLU A 192 -3.62 -12.45 -27.25
N PHE A 193 -3.66 -11.14 -26.97
CA PHE A 193 -3.10 -10.11 -27.85
C PHE A 193 -2.84 -8.80 -27.10
N SER A 194 -2.07 -7.92 -27.73
CA SER A 194 -1.76 -6.56 -27.28
C SER A 194 -1.92 -5.58 -28.44
N VAL A 195 -2.48 -4.40 -28.16
CA VAL A 195 -2.65 -3.31 -29.11
C VAL A 195 -2.10 -2.03 -28.49
N GLU A 196 -1.26 -1.34 -29.25
CA GLU A 196 -0.77 -0.02 -28.88
C GLU A 196 -1.52 1.07 -29.65
N ALA A 197 -1.77 2.19 -28.97
CA ALA A 197 -2.32 3.39 -29.56
C ALA A 197 -1.60 4.63 -29.00
N MET A 198 -1.72 5.75 -29.69
CA MET A 198 -1.22 7.05 -29.24
C MET A 198 -2.33 8.08 -29.29
N SER A 199 -2.41 8.96 -28.28
CA SER A 199 -3.42 10.01 -28.26
C SER A 199 -3.12 11.09 -29.29
N ASP A 200 -4.15 11.50 -30.02
CA ASP A 200 -4.05 12.56 -31.01
C ASP A 200 -4.08 13.97 -30.39
N GLU A 201 -4.07 15.01 -31.23
CA GLU A 201 -4.14 16.41 -30.81
C GLU A 201 -5.42 16.76 -30.03
N THR A 202 -6.48 15.99 -30.21
CA THR A 202 -7.74 16.12 -29.45
C THR A 202 -7.71 15.32 -28.15
N GLY A 203 -6.59 14.66 -27.84
CA GLY A 203 -6.40 13.84 -26.65
C GLY A 203 -7.10 12.49 -26.75
N LYS A 204 -7.63 12.13 -27.92
CA LYS A 204 -8.35 10.90 -28.13
C LYS A 204 -7.36 9.77 -28.38
N LEU A 205 -7.43 8.73 -27.56
CA LEU A 205 -6.68 7.48 -27.69
C LEU A 205 -7.65 6.39 -28.13
N ASP A 206 -7.57 5.98 -29.40
CA ASP A 206 -8.51 5.03 -30.01
C ASP A 206 -7.80 3.69 -30.28
N PHE A 207 -8.23 2.63 -29.59
CA PHE A 207 -7.72 1.27 -29.81
C PHE A 207 -8.46 0.54 -30.94
N GLY A 208 -9.36 1.24 -31.64
CA GLY A 208 -10.21 0.66 -32.67
C GLY A 208 -11.30 -0.23 -32.07
N LYS A 209 -11.82 -1.13 -32.90
CA LYS A 209 -12.85 -2.09 -32.49
C LYS A 209 -12.19 -3.40 -32.10
N LEU A 210 -12.48 -3.90 -30.91
CA LEU A 210 -11.87 -5.11 -30.35
C LEU A 210 -12.93 -6.06 -29.79
N PRO A 211 -12.67 -7.38 -29.69
CA PRO A 211 -13.64 -8.34 -29.18
C PRO A 211 -14.17 -7.93 -27.80
N TRP A 212 -15.35 -8.42 -27.41
CA TRP A 212 -15.77 -8.23 -26.02
C TRP A 212 -14.84 -8.99 -25.05
N GLY A 213 -14.79 -8.56 -23.80
CA GLY A 213 -13.99 -9.20 -22.76
C GLY A 213 -13.33 -8.25 -21.77
N LYS A 214 -12.48 -8.82 -20.92
CA LYS A 214 -11.66 -8.10 -19.94
C LYS A 214 -10.32 -7.72 -20.54
N TYR A 215 -9.91 -6.48 -20.32
CA TYR A 215 -8.65 -5.94 -20.79
C TYR A 215 -7.90 -5.22 -19.67
N TYR A 216 -6.59 -5.12 -19.83
CA TYR A 216 -5.72 -4.32 -18.97
C TYR A 216 -5.03 -3.28 -19.82
N VAL A 217 -5.18 -2.01 -19.48
CA VAL A 217 -4.52 -0.91 -20.18
C VAL A 217 -3.49 -0.24 -19.28
N SER A 218 -2.35 0.09 -19.88
CA SER A 218 -1.30 0.92 -19.29
C SER A 218 -1.14 2.18 -20.14
N PHE A 219 -0.74 3.28 -19.49
CA PHE A 219 -0.51 4.56 -20.15
C PHE A 219 0.90 5.05 -19.83
N LYS A 220 1.53 5.67 -20.84
CA LYS A 220 2.85 6.26 -20.74
C LYS A 220 2.87 7.63 -21.40
N ALA A 221 3.35 8.64 -20.68
CA ALA A 221 3.56 9.99 -21.17
C ALA A 221 4.71 10.07 -22.19
N PRO A 222 4.74 11.09 -23.06
CA PRO A 222 5.82 11.29 -24.03
C PRO A 222 7.23 11.34 -23.42
N TRP A 223 7.34 11.87 -22.20
CA TRP A 223 8.60 11.99 -21.44
C TRP A 223 8.89 10.78 -20.53
N GLY A 224 8.05 9.75 -20.56
CA GLY A 224 8.34 8.46 -19.93
C GLY A 224 7.61 8.15 -18.62
N GLU A 225 6.87 9.09 -18.02
CA GLU A 225 6.00 8.81 -16.87
C GLU A 225 4.92 7.79 -17.22
N PHE A 226 4.49 6.95 -16.27
CA PHE A 226 3.48 5.92 -16.50
C PHE A 226 2.54 5.75 -15.31
N VAL A 227 1.33 5.25 -15.54
CA VAL A 227 0.37 5.02 -14.45
C VAL A 227 0.80 3.83 -13.59
N ALA A 228 0.83 4.00 -12.27
CA ALA A 228 1.30 3.00 -11.31
C ALA A 228 0.60 1.64 -11.42
N ASN A 229 -0.72 1.67 -11.68
CA ASN A 229 -1.56 0.49 -11.76
C ASN A 229 -2.17 0.34 -13.14
N VAL A 230 -2.13 -0.87 -13.69
CA VAL A 230 -2.87 -1.22 -14.89
C VAL A 230 -4.38 -1.00 -14.67
N ILE A 231 -5.05 -0.38 -15.63
CA ILE A 231 -6.51 -0.19 -15.55
C ILE A 231 -7.17 -1.42 -16.14
N GLN A 232 -7.96 -2.11 -15.32
CA GLN A 232 -8.83 -3.17 -15.83
C GLN A 232 -10.11 -2.56 -16.40
N ILE A 233 -10.46 -2.94 -17.62
CA ILE A 233 -11.73 -2.59 -18.25
C ILE A 233 -12.46 -3.86 -18.69
N THR A 234 -13.79 -3.80 -18.79
CA THR A 234 -14.60 -4.90 -19.34
C THR A 234 -15.53 -4.32 -20.38
N THR A 235 -15.48 -4.88 -21.59
CA THR A 235 -16.36 -4.49 -22.69
C THR A 235 -17.54 -5.43 -22.78
N ILE A 236 -18.69 -4.89 -23.17
CA ILE A 236 -19.95 -5.60 -23.35
C ILE A 236 -20.24 -5.62 -24.85
N PRO A 237 -20.64 -6.76 -25.43
CA PRO A 237 -21.00 -6.84 -26.86
C PRO A 237 -21.94 -5.72 -27.31
N GLY A 238 -21.64 -5.12 -28.46
CA GLY A 238 -22.40 -4.05 -29.07
C GLY A 238 -22.29 -2.67 -28.39
N ARG A 239 -21.43 -2.48 -27.39
CA ARG A 239 -21.31 -1.21 -26.65
C ARG A 239 -19.92 -0.57 -26.81
N LYS A 240 -19.92 0.73 -27.11
CA LYS A 240 -18.71 1.56 -27.03
C LYS A 240 -18.23 1.63 -25.57
N PHE A 241 -16.95 1.39 -25.35
CA PHE A 241 -16.28 1.71 -24.10
C PHE A 241 -15.60 3.07 -24.25
N GLU A 242 -15.91 3.98 -23.33
CA GLU A 242 -15.33 5.32 -23.30
C GLU A 242 -15.01 5.71 -21.86
N LYS A 243 -13.80 6.21 -21.64
CA LYS A 243 -13.37 6.70 -20.32
C LYS A 243 -12.41 7.86 -20.45
N THR A 244 -12.58 8.87 -19.61
CA THR A 244 -11.64 9.99 -19.49
C THR A 244 -10.54 9.66 -18.49
N ILE A 245 -9.29 10.00 -18.82
CA ILE A 245 -8.12 9.83 -17.96
C ILE A 245 -7.41 11.16 -17.81
N THR A 246 -7.16 11.56 -16.57
CA THR A 246 -6.38 12.75 -16.25
C THR A 246 -4.89 12.41 -16.29
N CYS A 247 -4.13 13.22 -17.03
CA CYS A 247 -2.73 13.03 -17.34
C CYS A 247 -1.90 14.24 -16.89
N PRO A 248 -0.61 14.07 -16.59
CA PRO A 248 0.30 15.18 -16.37
C PRO A 248 0.42 16.07 -17.62
N ALA A 249 0.50 17.39 -17.44
CA ALA A 249 0.61 18.32 -18.56
C ALA A 249 2.03 18.41 -19.13
N LYS A 250 3.05 18.15 -18.31
CA LYS A 250 4.48 18.30 -18.63
C LYS A 250 5.33 17.31 -17.84
N ALA A 251 6.58 17.13 -18.27
CA ALA A 251 7.56 16.38 -17.51
C ALA A 251 7.81 17.00 -16.13
N PRO A 252 8.20 16.21 -15.11
CA PRO A 252 8.66 16.73 -13.83
C PRO A 252 9.74 17.79 -14.00
N GLU A 253 9.62 18.88 -13.27
CA GLU A 253 10.60 19.97 -13.24
C GLU A 253 11.46 19.88 -11.99
N ASP A 254 12.69 20.38 -12.07
CA ASP A 254 13.52 20.58 -10.88
C ASP A 254 12.89 21.66 -9.99
N VAL A 255 12.78 21.36 -8.70
CA VAL A 255 12.29 22.29 -7.69
C VAL A 255 13.20 22.31 -6.47
N ALA A 256 13.32 23.49 -5.87
CA ALA A 256 14.10 23.67 -4.66
C ALA A 256 13.53 22.90 -3.46
N VAL A 257 14.40 22.19 -2.75
CA VAL A 257 14.12 21.46 -1.51
C VAL A 257 15.06 21.94 -0.41
N GLN A 258 14.49 22.27 0.74
CA GLN A 258 15.21 22.60 1.97
C GLN A 258 15.09 21.42 2.93
N PHE A 259 16.19 20.95 3.49
CA PHE A 259 16.17 19.92 4.53
C PHE A 259 16.14 20.54 5.92
N GLU A 260 15.30 20.02 6.79
CA GLU A 260 15.26 20.39 8.20
C GLU A 260 15.41 19.15 9.06
N VAL A 261 16.48 19.08 9.85
CA VAL A 261 16.75 17.93 10.71
C VAL A 261 16.25 18.18 12.12
N ASN A 262 15.32 17.36 12.58
CA ASN A 262 14.84 17.33 13.95
C ASN A 262 15.46 16.13 14.70
N TRP A 263 16.48 16.40 15.52
CA TRP A 263 17.16 15.40 16.35
C TRP A 263 17.29 15.90 17.80
N GLN A 264 16.29 15.60 18.62
CA GLN A 264 16.15 16.18 19.97
C GLN A 264 17.29 15.76 20.93
N ASN A 265 17.66 14.48 20.94
CA ASN A 265 18.67 13.92 21.85
C ASN A 265 19.99 13.63 21.13
N LYS A 266 20.43 14.55 20.26
CA LYS A 266 21.71 14.40 19.56
C LYS A 266 22.88 14.33 20.58
N PRO A 267 23.84 13.40 20.43
CA PRO A 267 25.03 13.38 21.27
C PRO A 267 25.77 14.73 21.29
N THR A 268 26.17 15.18 22.48
CA THR A 268 26.87 16.45 22.67
C THR A 268 28.36 16.31 22.36
N GLY A 269 28.95 17.34 21.74
CA GLY A 269 30.40 17.42 21.50
C GLY A 269 30.89 17.01 20.11
N GLU A 270 30.02 16.53 19.23
CA GLU A 270 30.38 16.09 17.88
C GLU A 270 29.51 16.76 16.79
N ASP A 271 30.16 17.11 15.67
CA ASP A 271 29.47 17.54 14.45
C ASP A 271 28.99 16.29 13.70
N TYR A 272 27.67 16.24 13.44
CA TYR A 272 27.01 15.13 12.75
C TYR A 272 26.52 15.57 11.38
N TYR A 273 26.55 14.62 10.46
CA TYR A 273 26.05 14.73 9.10
C TYR A 273 25.10 13.57 8.84
N LEU A 274 24.11 13.82 7.99
CA LEU A 274 23.23 12.78 7.47
C LEU A 274 23.54 12.57 6.00
N LEU A 275 23.82 11.33 5.61
CA LEU A 275 23.77 10.94 4.21
C LEU A 275 22.39 10.34 3.94
N CYS A 276 21.58 11.02 3.13
CA CYS A 276 20.25 10.56 2.76
C CYS A 276 20.27 10.01 1.33
N ASP A 277 20.14 8.68 1.21
CA ASP A 277 20.02 7.99 -0.07
C ASP A 277 18.53 7.69 -0.36
N PHE A 278 17.95 8.39 -1.33
CA PHE A 278 16.56 8.20 -1.73
C PHE A 278 16.38 7.05 -2.71
N ARG A 279 17.47 6.48 -3.23
CA ARG A 279 17.43 5.42 -4.23
C ARG A 279 17.07 4.10 -3.56
N PHE A 280 16.36 3.27 -4.31
CA PHE A 280 16.13 1.88 -3.95
C PHE A 280 17.27 1.03 -4.51
N GLN A 281 18.01 0.39 -3.61
CA GLN A 281 19.05 -0.57 -3.99
C GLN A 281 18.41 -1.94 -4.21
N GLN A 282 18.76 -2.59 -5.30
CA GLN A 282 18.45 -3.98 -5.62
C GLN A 282 19.76 -4.75 -5.78
N TYR A 283 19.78 -6.00 -5.33
CA TYR A 283 20.92 -6.88 -5.61
C TYR A 283 20.54 -7.82 -6.74
N ASP A 284 21.18 -7.65 -7.89
CA ASP A 284 21.06 -8.61 -8.98
C ASP A 284 21.93 -9.82 -8.65
N GLN A 285 21.31 -10.90 -8.17
CA GLN A 285 22.00 -12.15 -7.84
C GLN A 285 22.73 -12.76 -9.03
N SER A 286 22.25 -12.53 -10.26
CA SER A 286 22.84 -13.10 -11.48
C SER A 286 24.14 -12.39 -11.87
N LYS A 287 24.19 -11.07 -11.70
CA LYS A 287 25.37 -10.25 -12.01
C LYS A 287 26.28 -10.05 -10.79
N LYS A 288 25.80 -10.37 -9.58
CA LYS A 288 26.43 -10.03 -8.30
C LYS A 288 26.73 -8.53 -8.15
N LEU A 289 25.87 -7.69 -8.74
CA LEU A 289 26.01 -6.24 -8.74
C LEU A 289 24.85 -5.58 -7.98
N LYS A 290 25.15 -4.44 -7.36
CA LYS A 290 24.15 -3.54 -6.78
C LYS A 290 23.60 -2.69 -7.92
N GLU A 291 22.29 -2.74 -8.13
CA GLU A 291 21.58 -1.87 -9.05
C GLU A 291 20.78 -0.84 -8.24
N TYR A 292 20.78 0.40 -8.71
CA TYR A 292 20.04 1.49 -8.07
C TYR A 292 18.88 1.90 -8.96
N SER A 293 17.75 2.22 -8.33
CA SER A 293 16.57 2.72 -9.02
C SER A 293 15.94 3.83 -8.19
N LEU A 294 15.27 4.77 -8.85
CA LEU A 294 14.50 5.80 -8.16
C LEU A 294 13.23 6.09 -8.94
N ASN A 295 12.14 6.19 -8.19
CA ASN A 295 10.84 6.57 -8.71
C ASN A 295 10.30 7.73 -7.88
N SER A 296 9.72 8.72 -8.55
CA SER A 296 8.85 9.71 -7.92
C SER A 296 7.41 9.52 -8.41
N THR A 297 6.44 9.85 -7.56
CA THR A 297 5.02 9.70 -7.88
C THR A 297 4.30 11.05 -7.86
N GLN A 298 3.47 11.32 -8.85
CA GLN A 298 2.55 12.47 -8.87
C GLN A 298 1.11 11.96 -8.82
N GLU A 299 0.33 12.45 -7.85
CA GLU A 299 -1.11 12.18 -7.79
C GLU A 299 -1.84 13.21 -8.65
N ILE A 300 -2.43 12.76 -9.76
CA ILE A 300 -3.12 13.61 -10.73
C ILE A 300 -4.49 13.00 -11.01
N GLY A 301 -5.55 13.72 -10.60
CA GLY A 301 -6.91 13.21 -10.63
C GLY A 301 -7.09 12.02 -9.69
N ASP A 302 -7.53 10.87 -10.22
CA ASP A 302 -7.72 9.61 -9.49
C ASP A 302 -6.52 8.65 -9.59
N ARG A 303 -5.35 9.13 -10.06
CA ARG A 303 -4.23 8.27 -10.44
C ARG A 303 -2.86 8.77 -9.98
N ALA A 304 -2.07 7.81 -9.54
CA ALA A 304 -0.63 7.91 -9.36
C ALA A 304 0.10 7.72 -10.70
N TRP A 305 0.82 8.74 -11.13
CA TRP A 305 1.78 8.71 -12.23
C TRP A 305 3.19 8.57 -11.68
N ILE A 306 3.94 7.58 -12.16
CA ILE A 306 5.30 7.26 -11.73
C ILE A 306 6.29 7.75 -12.78
N TYR A 307 7.28 8.53 -12.34
CA TYR A 307 8.46 8.85 -13.13
C TYR A 307 9.62 7.98 -12.65
N SER A 308 10.17 7.15 -13.55
CA SER A 308 11.42 6.44 -13.29
C SER A 308 12.59 7.30 -13.69
N HIS A 309 13.45 7.60 -12.72
CA HIS A 309 14.59 8.49 -12.91
C HIS A 309 15.69 7.78 -13.66
N ASP A 310 16.25 8.47 -14.65
CA ASP A 310 17.49 8.05 -15.28
C ASP A 310 18.68 8.47 -14.41
N LEU A 311 19.26 7.50 -13.71
CA LEU A 311 20.39 7.71 -12.80
C LEU A 311 21.73 7.82 -13.54
N SER A 312 21.77 7.62 -14.87
CA SER A 312 23.00 7.81 -15.66
C SER A 312 23.30 9.29 -15.94
N LEU A 313 22.33 10.18 -15.72
CA LEU A 313 22.48 11.62 -15.90
C LEU A 313 23.08 12.26 -14.64
N GLU A 314 24.31 12.78 -14.75
CA GLU A 314 25.12 13.34 -13.63
C GLU A 314 24.39 14.39 -12.78
N SER A 315 23.43 15.14 -13.34
CA SER A 315 22.73 16.24 -12.64
C SER A 315 21.57 15.80 -11.74
N ARG A 316 21.36 14.50 -11.55
CA ARG A 316 20.21 13.93 -10.80
C ARG A 316 20.67 13.04 -9.64
N GLN A 317 21.69 13.51 -8.91
CA GLN A 317 22.28 12.80 -7.77
C GLN A 317 21.30 12.84 -6.58
N ASN A 318 20.49 11.79 -6.44
CA ASN A 318 19.44 11.64 -5.42
C ASN A 318 19.97 11.12 -4.07
N VAL A 319 21.23 11.46 -3.78
CA VAL A 319 21.91 11.18 -2.53
C VAL A 319 22.46 12.50 -2.03
N TYR A 320 22.08 12.87 -0.80
CA TYR A 320 22.39 14.18 -0.25
C TYR A 320 23.14 14.04 1.06
N LEU A 321 24.23 14.80 1.20
CA LEU A 321 24.90 14.99 2.48
C LEU A 321 24.36 16.26 3.13
N ILE A 322 23.90 16.15 4.38
CA ILE A 322 23.23 17.21 5.12
C ILE A 322 24.07 17.55 6.37
N ASP A 323 24.46 18.82 6.52
CA ASP A 323 25.01 19.37 7.76
C ASP A 323 23.87 19.63 8.74
N VAL A 324 23.77 18.77 9.75
CA VAL A 324 22.69 18.80 10.77
C VAL A 324 22.67 20.11 11.55
N LYS A 325 23.83 20.76 11.73
CA LYS A 325 23.93 21.98 12.54
C LYS A 325 23.45 23.21 11.77
N LYS A 326 23.67 23.23 10.46
CA LYS A 326 23.36 24.39 9.61
C LYS A 326 22.11 24.21 8.77
N ASN A 327 21.54 23.00 8.71
CA ASN A 327 20.46 22.65 7.78
C ASN A 327 20.82 23.03 6.33
N GLN A 328 22.05 22.74 5.94
CA GLN A 328 22.54 22.90 4.57
C GLN A 328 22.81 21.52 4.00
N ALA A 329 22.65 21.40 2.69
CA ALA A 329 22.88 20.15 1.98
C ALA A 329 23.74 20.36 0.74
N THR A 330 24.33 19.26 0.29
CA THR A 330 25.01 19.13 -1.01
C THR A 330 24.61 17.81 -1.63
N PRO A 331 24.43 17.73 -2.97
CA PRO A 331 24.39 16.44 -3.65
C PRO A 331 25.74 15.73 -3.48
N CYS A 332 25.69 14.40 -3.39
CA CYS A 332 26.87 13.55 -3.35
C CYS A 332 27.27 13.12 -4.75
N THR A 333 28.57 13.17 -5.04
CA THR A 333 29.12 12.60 -6.27
C THR A 333 29.00 11.09 -6.26
N LEU A 334 28.52 10.52 -7.36
CA LEU A 334 28.31 9.10 -7.55
C LEU A 334 29.15 8.63 -8.74
N ALA A 335 29.76 7.45 -8.62
CA ALA A 335 30.43 6.81 -9.73
C ALA A 335 29.41 6.30 -10.77
N ALA A 336 29.90 5.89 -11.94
CA ALA A 336 29.05 5.40 -13.03
C ALA A 336 28.19 4.17 -12.67
N ASP A 337 28.60 3.38 -11.68
CA ASP A 337 27.85 2.24 -11.15
C ASP A 337 26.85 2.63 -10.03
N GLY A 338 26.77 3.91 -9.70
CA GLY A 338 25.93 4.46 -8.63
C GLY A 338 26.55 4.36 -7.24
N SER A 339 27.79 3.87 -7.09
CA SER A 339 28.47 3.88 -5.80
C SER A 339 28.78 5.31 -5.34
N ILE A 340 28.78 5.54 -4.02
CA ILE A 340 29.06 6.85 -3.44
C ILE A 340 30.56 7.11 -3.51
N GLU A 341 30.97 8.23 -4.12
CA GLU A 341 32.38 8.61 -4.17
C GLU A 341 32.84 9.30 -2.89
N GLN A 342 34.14 9.24 -2.63
CA GLN A 342 34.73 9.99 -1.54
C GLN A 342 34.66 11.49 -1.84
N MET A 343 34.07 12.26 -0.93
CA MET A 343 33.97 13.71 -1.06
C MET A 343 35.12 14.41 -0.32
N ASP A 344 35.69 15.44 -0.94
CA ASP A 344 36.61 16.37 -0.28
C ASP A 344 35.81 17.48 0.40
N LEU A 345 35.76 17.43 1.73
CA LEU A 345 34.98 18.34 2.58
C LEU A 345 35.38 19.81 2.42
N GLU A 346 36.63 20.09 2.06
CA GLU A 346 37.09 21.47 1.86
C GLU A 346 36.56 22.08 0.55
N SER A 347 36.20 21.22 -0.41
CA SER A 347 35.68 21.60 -1.73
C SER A 347 34.15 21.61 -1.82
N ILE A 348 33.44 21.14 -0.79
CA ILE A 348 31.98 21.03 -0.80
C ILE A 348 31.32 22.41 -0.83
N ILE A 349 30.41 22.59 -1.79
CA ILE A 349 29.55 23.76 -1.88
C ILE A 349 28.24 23.46 -1.13
N TRP A 350 28.16 23.96 0.10
CA TRP A 350 26.94 23.86 0.90
C TRP A 350 25.88 24.84 0.45
N SER A 351 24.64 24.37 0.31
CA SER A 351 23.49 25.19 -0.06
C SER A 351 22.34 25.02 0.94
N PRO A 352 21.55 26.08 1.23
CA PRO A 352 20.31 25.94 2.00
C PRO A 352 19.25 25.12 1.26
N THR A 353 19.34 25.02 -0.07
CA THR A 353 18.42 24.25 -0.91
C THR A 353 19.16 23.42 -1.95
N VAL A 354 18.58 22.28 -2.32
CA VAL A 354 19.01 21.46 -3.46
C VAL A 354 17.88 21.36 -4.48
N GLU A 355 18.22 21.14 -5.74
CA GLU A 355 17.24 20.91 -6.80
C GLU A 355 16.87 19.43 -6.87
N ILE A 356 15.58 19.12 -6.82
CA ILE A 356 15.03 17.76 -6.91
C ILE A 356 13.84 17.79 -7.87
N LEU A 357 13.71 16.77 -8.73
CA LEU A 357 12.55 16.67 -9.62
C LEU A 357 11.23 16.60 -8.84
N GLN A 358 10.20 17.23 -9.38
CA GLN A 358 8.85 17.21 -8.84
C GLN A 358 8.31 15.78 -8.62
N GLY A 359 7.58 15.59 -7.54
CA GLY A 359 6.89 14.35 -7.19
C GLY A 359 6.98 14.00 -5.70
N GLN A 360 6.46 12.82 -5.39
CA GLN A 360 6.48 12.23 -4.05
C GLN A 360 7.53 11.12 -3.99
N TYR A 361 8.40 11.21 -3.00
CA TYR A 361 9.48 10.27 -2.75
C TYR A 361 9.18 9.46 -1.49
N ARG A 362 9.64 8.21 -1.47
CA ARG A 362 9.65 7.41 -0.23
C ARG A 362 10.73 7.92 0.71
N ALA A 363 10.62 7.57 1.99
CA ALA A 363 11.68 7.89 2.94
C ALA A 363 13.03 7.34 2.49
N PRO A 364 14.13 8.11 2.66
CA PRO A 364 15.46 7.65 2.29
C PRO A 364 15.98 6.63 3.30
N THR A 365 17.06 5.94 2.94
CA THR A 365 17.99 5.40 3.94
C THR A 365 18.85 6.55 4.46
N ILE A 366 18.98 6.64 5.78
CA ILE A 366 19.69 7.72 6.46
C ILE A 366 20.92 7.14 7.14
N TYR A 367 22.11 7.50 6.67
CA TYR A 367 23.36 7.15 7.37
C TYR A 367 23.76 8.28 8.31
N LEU A 368 23.99 7.94 9.57
CA LEU A 368 24.48 8.83 10.60
C LEU A 368 26.00 8.85 10.55
N LEU A 369 26.58 10.02 10.28
CA LEU A 369 28.03 10.16 10.11
C LEU A 369 28.57 11.23 11.05
N GLN A 370 29.59 10.88 11.81
CA GLN A 370 30.40 11.85 12.51
C GLN A 370 31.36 12.54 11.53
N LYS A 371 31.79 13.77 11.84
CA LYS A 371 32.73 14.53 11.00
C LYS A 371 34.02 13.77 10.65
N ASN A 372 34.58 13.01 11.60
CA ASN A 372 35.78 12.19 11.39
C ASN A 372 35.55 10.97 10.48
N GLU A 373 34.29 10.50 10.37
CA GLU A 373 33.89 9.37 9.54
C GLU A 373 33.64 9.75 8.09
N LEU A 374 33.49 11.04 7.77
CA LEU A 374 33.30 11.51 6.40
C LEU A 374 34.45 11.14 5.46
N SER A 375 35.66 10.93 5.99
CA SER A 375 36.82 10.43 5.24
C SER A 375 36.67 8.97 4.75
N LYS A 376 35.64 8.26 5.25
CA LYS A 376 35.32 6.87 4.94
C LYS A 376 33.99 6.75 4.19
N LEU A 377 33.50 7.82 3.58
CA LEU A 377 32.19 7.85 2.95
C LEU A 377 32.04 6.73 1.90
N ALA A 378 33.10 6.49 1.11
CA ALA A 378 33.13 5.45 0.10
C ALA A 378 33.06 4.01 0.69
N ASP A 379 33.46 3.81 1.95
CA ASP A 379 33.43 2.49 2.61
C ASP A 379 31.98 2.02 2.84
N ILE A 380 30.99 2.92 2.83
CA ILE A 380 29.57 2.58 2.90
C ILE A 380 29.17 1.63 1.76
N ASN A 381 29.79 1.76 0.59
CA ASN A 381 29.51 0.89 -0.56
C ASN A 381 29.87 -0.58 -0.29
N SER A 382 30.82 -0.85 0.61
CA SER A 382 31.26 -2.20 0.98
C SER A 382 30.33 -2.89 1.98
N ILE A 383 29.32 -2.20 2.51
CA ILE A 383 28.32 -2.80 3.40
C ILE A 383 27.43 -3.72 2.57
N GLU A 384 27.58 -5.03 2.76
CA GLU A 384 26.80 -6.05 2.06
C GLU A 384 25.43 -6.28 2.71
N SER A 385 25.34 -6.13 4.03
CA SER A 385 24.09 -6.31 4.77
C SER A 385 24.08 -5.44 6.03
N ILE A 386 22.91 -4.89 6.37
CA ILE A 386 22.73 -4.12 7.59
C ILE A 386 21.81 -4.91 8.51
N LYS A 387 22.37 -5.41 9.62
CA LYS A 387 21.56 -5.94 10.71
C LYS A 387 20.87 -4.79 11.40
N ALA A 388 19.55 -4.80 11.33
CA ALA A 388 18.70 -3.75 11.88
C ALA A 388 17.68 -4.33 12.85
N ILE A 389 17.26 -3.51 13.80
CA ILE A 389 16.11 -3.81 14.67
C ILE A 389 14.89 -3.02 14.21
N ARG A 390 13.71 -3.52 14.57
CA ARG A 390 12.44 -2.78 14.46
C ARG A 390 11.59 -2.98 15.71
N PHE A 391 10.65 -2.07 15.90
CA PHE A 391 9.58 -2.24 16.87
C PHE A 391 8.40 -2.99 16.24
N TYR A 392 7.97 -4.08 16.87
CA TYR A 392 6.79 -4.82 16.45
C TYR A 392 5.99 -5.25 17.68
N GLN A 393 4.68 -4.97 17.72
CA GLN A 393 3.77 -5.39 18.79
C GLN A 393 4.36 -5.26 20.21
N ASN A 394 4.96 -4.10 20.51
CA ASN A 394 5.58 -3.77 21.80
C ASN A 394 6.89 -4.51 22.16
N SER A 395 7.51 -5.25 21.24
CA SER A 395 8.84 -5.85 21.41
C SER A 395 9.83 -5.37 20.35
N ILE A 396 11.13 -5.58 20.61
CA ILE A 396 12.17 -5.47 19.59
C ILE A 396 12.22 -6.78 18.82
N GLU A 397 12.11 -6.67 17.51
CA GLU A 397 12.40 -7.77 16.59
C GLU A 397 13.70 -7.48 15.86
N ILE A 398 14.53 -8.52 15.71
CA ILE A 398 15.60 -8.56 14.70
C ILE A 398 15.00 -9.38 13.56
N PRO A 399 14.56 -8.76 12.46
CA PRO A 399 13.90 -9.50 11.40
C PRO A 399 14.83 -10.56 10.84
N GLU A 400 14.34 -11.81 10.73
CA GLU A 400 15.13 -12.95 10.23
C GLU A 400 15.67 -12.71 8.81
N ALA A 401 14.92 -11.93 8.02
CA ALA A 401 15.43 -11.33 6.81
C ALA A 401 16.34 -10.15 7.21
N ASN A 402 17.66 -10.37 7.18
CA ASN A 402 18.61 -9.27 7.03
C ASN A 402 18.04 -8.32 5.98
N TYR A 403 17.84 -7.04 6.30
CA TYR A 403 17.62 -6.04 5.26
C TYR A 403 18.96 -5.89 4.54
N GLY A 404 19.22 -6.79 3.59
CA GLY A 404 20.43 -6.80 2.78
C GLY A 404 20.53 -5.57 1.87
N LEU A 405 19.53 -4.68 1.90
CA LEU A 405 19.40 -3.53 1.04
C LEU A 405 18.87 -2.32 1.83
N PRO A 406 19.44 -1.13 1.64
CA PRO A 406 18.84 0.16 2.02
C PRO A 406 17.34 0.15 1.69
N PHE A 407 16.50 0.23 2.71
CA PHE A 407 15.05 0.29 2.58
C PHE A 407 14.56 1.66 3.01
N ALA A 408 13.38 2.05 2.54
CA ALA A 408 12.80 3.31 2.96
C ALA A 408 12.74 3.39 4.50
N GLY A 409 13.11 4.53 5.07
CA GLY A 409 13.01 4.76 6.52
C GLY A 409 14.00 3.98 7.40
N LEU A 410 15.03 3.35 6.82
CA LEU A 410 16.13 2.74 7.58
C LEU A 410 17.12 3.82 8.03
N ILE A 411 17.42 3.87 9.33
CA ILE A 411 18.52 4.66 9.88
C ILE A 411 19.70 3.72 10.13
N VAL A 412 20.90 4.13 9.71
CA VAL A 412 22.11 3.32 9.72
C VAL A 412 23.22 4.09 10.42
N SER A 413 23.90 3.46 11.36
CA SER A 413 25.16 3.94 11.90
C SER A 413 26.27 3.04 11.33
N PRO A 414 26.89 3.41 10.19
CA PRO A 414 27.71 2.48 9.40
C PRO A 414 29.01 2.06 10.10
N PHE A 415 29.59 2.94 10.92
CA PHE A 415 30.90 2.70 11.56
C PHE A 415 30.82 2.51 13.07
N LYS A 416 29.73 2.96 13.70
CA LYS A 416 29.46 2.78 15.13
C LYS A 416 28.24 1.88 15.32
N LYS A 417 28.29 0.98 16.29
CA LYS A 417 27.15 0.13 16.65
C LYS A 417 26.07 0.95 17.34
N LEU A 418 24.82 0.56 17.16
CA LEU A 418 23.72 1.18 17.90
C LEU A 418 23.70 0.62 19.33
N GLU A 419 23.52 1.50 20.31
CA GLU A 419 23.36 1.13 21.71
C GLU A 419 21.88 0.83 21.94
N ILE A 420 21.55 -0.31 22.53
CA ILE A 420 20.16 -0.74 22.78
C ILE A 420 20.00 -0.91 24.29
N ASP A 421 18.90 -0.39 24.83
CA ASP A 421 18.58 -0.57 26.25
C ASP A 421 18.51 -2.08 26.61
N PRO A 422 19.32 -2.56 27.57
CA PRO A 422 19.35 -3.97 27.97
C PRO A 422 17.99 -4.53 28.39
N SER A 423 17.09 -3.69 28.93
CA SER A 423 15.73 -4.10 29.33
C SER A 423 14.86 -4.55 28.16
N MET A 424 15.26 -4.22 26.93
CA MET A 424 14.48 -4.48 25.72
C MET A 424 14.90 -5.76 24.98
N VAL A 425 15.98 -6.40 25.42
CA VAL A 425 16.66 -7.49 24.70
C VAL A 425 16.93 -8.69 25.62
N VAL A 426 16.04 -8.88 26.60
CA VAL A 426 16.16 -9.89 27.67
C VAL A 426 16.25 -11.32 27.12
N ASP A 427 15.70 -11.57 25.93
CA ASP A 427 15.71 -12.85 25.22
C ASP A 427 16.78 -12.95 24.12
N LYS A 428 17.64 -11.93 23.94
CA LYS A 428 18.68 -11.89 22.90
C LYS A 428 20.07 -12.14 23.46
N THR A 429 20.91 -12.82 22.69
CA THR A 429 22.30 -13.05 23.08
C THR A 429 23.13 -11.77 22.89
N PRO A 430 24.14 -11.52 23.74
CA PRO A 430 25.07 -10.41 23.55
C PRO A 430 25.79 -10.43 22.19
N SER A 431 25.94 -11.61 21.57
CA SER A 431 26.47 -11.78 20.21
C SER A 431 25.55 -11.20 19.15
N GLU A 432 24.24 -11.43 19.24
CA GLU A 432 23.26 -10.90 18.27
C GLU A 432 23.19 -9.37 18.33
N LEU A 433 23.31 -8.81 19.52
CA LEU A 433 23.25 -7.36 19.74
C LEU A 433 24.51 -6.62 19.27
N LYS A 434 25.66 -7.31 19.27
CA LYS A 434 26.95 -6.73 18.90
C LYS A 434 27.07 -6.41 17.41
N GLU A 435 26.12 -6.79 16.57
CA GLU A 435 26.20 -6.61 15.12
C GLU A 435 25.14 -5.66 14.58
N ILE A 436 24.38 -4.99 15.44
CA ILE A 436 23.26 -4.13 15.03
C ILE A 436 23.77 -2.73 14.69
N HIS A 437 23.62 -2.37 13.42
CA HIS A 437 23.99 -1.08 12.85
C HIS A 437 22.78 -0.29 12.34
N GLY A 438 21.61 -0.92 12.24
CA GLY A 438 20.40 -0.32 11.68
C GLY A 438 19.24 -0.22 12.67
N PHE A 439 18.41 0.81 12.48
CA PHE A 439 17.13 1.00 13.13
C PHE A 439 16.07 1.29 12.07
N LEU A 440 15.07 0.44 11.96
CA LEU A 440 13.98 0.62 11.00
C LEU A 440 12.78 1.29 11.68
N ILE A 441 12.41 2.47 11.20
CA ILE A 441 11.28 3.25 11.72
C ILE A 441 9.98 2.80 11.05
N TYR A 442 8.96 2.49 11.85
CA TYR A 442 7.60 2.27 11.38
C TYR A 442 6.66 3.43 11.80
N PRO A 443 5.68 3.79 10.95
CA PRO A 443 5.47 3.25 9.61
C PRO A 443 6.48 3.82 8.61
N VAL A 444 6.94 2.97 7.70
CA VAL A 444 7.82 3.34 6.58
C VAL A 444 7.12 4.23 5.52
N THR A 445 5.88 4.63 5.81
CA THR A 445 4.99 5.33 4.89
C THR A 445 5.25 6.83 4.80
N LYS A 446 6.25 7.37 5.51
CA LYS A 446 6.60 8.78 5.38
C LYS A 446 7.05 9.04 3.94
N THR A 447 6.33 9.93 3.27
CA THR A 447 6.66 10.41 1.94
C THR A 447 7.12 11.86 1.99
N TYR A 448 7.97 12.22 1.04
CA TYR A 448 8.53 13.55 0.89
C TYR A 448 8.00 14.14 -0.41
N SER A 449 7.17 15.18 -0.30
CA SER A 449 6.50 15.78 -1.46
C SER A 449 7.26 16.99 -1.97
N THR A 450 7.41 17.07 -3.29
CA THR A 450 7.94 18.21 -4.04
C THR A 450 6.90 18.63 -5.04
N SER A 451 6.11 19.66 -4.72
CA SER A 451 5.01 20.12 -5.57
C SER A 451 4.98 21.63 -5.74
N LYS A 452 5.72 22.38 -4.91
CA LYS A 452 5.81 23.83 -4.98
C LYS A 452 6.95 24.21 -5.91
N ILE A 453 6.64 24.94 -6.98
CA ILE A 453 7.63 25.45 -7.94
C ILE A 453 8.14 26.82 -7.48
N ASP A 454 7.27 27.69 -6.96
CA ASP A 454 7.61 29.08 -6.64
C ASP A 454 8.29 29.29 -5.28
N LYS A 455 8.39 28.23 -4.46
CA LYS A 455 9.02 28.30 -3.13
C LYS A 455 9.63 26.96 -2.74
N PRO A 456 10.68 26.96 -1.89
CA PRO A 456 11.28 25.72 -1.43
C PRO A 456 10.28 24.78 -0.77
N ASN A 457 10.41 23.50 -1.08
CA ASN A 457 9.72 22.42 -0.40
C ASN A 457 10.54 22.03 0.84
N VAL A 458 9.95 22.12 2.03
CA VAL A 458 10.65 21.78 3.28
C VAL A 458 10.48 20.29 3.55
N TRP A 459 11.60 19.57 3.66
CA TRP A 459 11.66 18.15 3.97
C TRP A 459 12.21 17.96 5.39
N GLU A 460 11.30 17.71 6.32
CA GLU A 460 11.64 17.47 7.72
C GLU A 460 12.09 16.02 7.93
N ILE A 461 13.35 15.84 8.34
CA ILE A 461 13.94 14.55 8.70
C ILE A 461 13.98 14.45 10.22
N SER A 462 13.24 13.50 10.78
CA SER A 462 13.18 13.27 12.22
C SER A 462 14.09 12.10 12.59
N ILE A 463 15.08 12.35 13.43
CA ILE A 463 15.97 11.31 13.97
C ILE A 463 15.50 10.99 15.39
N PRO A 464 15.08 9.73 15.68
CA PRO A 464 14.68 9.31 17.01
C PRO A 464 15.88 9.28 17.96
N ASP A 465 15.63 9.00 19.23
CA ASP A 465 16.73 8.74 20.16
C ASP A 465 17.39 7.40 19.81
N LEU A 466 18.72 7.40 19.68
CA LEU A 466 19.48 6.25 19.18
C LEU A 466 20.62 5.82 20.11
N TYR A 467 20.87 6.58 21.18
CA TYR A 467 22.02 6.37 22.05
C TYR A 467 21.63 6.55 23.54
N PRO A 468 20.96 5.55 24.15
CA PRO A 468 20.56 4.27 23.57
C PRO A 468 19.20 4.32 22.87
N ILE A 469 18.93 3.33 22.02
CA ILE A 469 17.60 3.02 21.51
C ILE A 469 16.75 2.52 22.68
N THR A 470 15.68 3.25 22.97
CA THR A 470 14.70 2.93 24.01
C THR A 470 13.34 2.65 23.36
N ARG A 471 12.35 2.24 24.17
CA ARG A 471 10.97 2.05 23.70
C ARG A 471 10.39 3.33 23.09
N GLU A 472 10.76 4.49 23.63
CA GLU A 472 10.32 5.78 23.15
C GLU A 472 10.90 6.12 21.77
N SER A 473 12.04 5.57 21.40
CA SER A 473 12.66 5.74 20.07
C SER A 473 11.77 5.22 18.93
N GLY A 474 10.98 4.18 19.19
CA GLY A 474 9.97 3.65 18.25
C GLY A 474 8.68 4.46 18.24
N SER A 475 8.35 5.11 19.35
CA SER A 475 7.28 6.08 19.41
C SER A 475 7.79 7.43 18.95
N VAL A 476 8.02 7.59 17.65
CA VAL A 476 7.99 8.92 17.07
C VAL A 476 6.57 9.42 17.31
N LYS A 477 6.33 10.06 18.47
CA LYS A 477 5.06 10.72 18.78
C LYS A 477 4.70 11.48 17.53
N ASN A 478 3.52 11.19 16.98
CA ASN A 478 2.92 11.91 15.87
C ASN A 478 3.32 13.38 15.95
N VAL A 479 4.36 13.77 15.21
CA VAL A 479 4.66 15.16 14.96
C VAL A 479 3.46 15.57 14.12
N SER A 480 2.60 16.36 14.77
CA SER A 480 1.29 16.76 14.29
C SER A 480 1.35 17.11 12.80
N LEU A 481 0.44 16.49 12.04
CA LEU A 481 0.10 16.87 10.67
C LEU A 481 -0.21 18.37 10.54
#